data_AF-A0A2N0BAX5-F1
#
_entry.id   AF-A0A2N0BAX5-F1
#
_cell.length_a   1.000
_cell.length_b   1.000
_cell.length_c   1.000
_cell.angle_alpha   90.00
_cell.angle_beta   90.00
_cell.angle_gamma   90.00
#
_symmetry.space_group_name_H-M   'P 1'
#
loop_
_entity.id
_entity.type
_entity.pdbx_description
1 polymer ?
#
loop_
_entity_poly.entity_id
_entity_poly.type
_entity_poly.pdbx_seq_one_letter_code
_entity_poly.pdbx_strand_id
1 'polypeptide(L)'
;MSAEDTILNIKEKEYSKNKGGEGETSPLSEPVLETVDDDARVAQILFVDGRRYKLQHPGNRKALRWRQESISLTEGLSQDKLLDKFFKFSVKPSGHTFEPTLDAIEPNHVEVWLHIANRFLKWELE
;
A
#
# COMPACT_ATOMS: atom_id res chain seq x y z
N MET A 1 -44.67 1.33 -17.55
CA MET A 1 -43.57 2.28 -17.81
C MET A 1 -43.14 2.81 -16.43
N SER A 2 -42.59 1.94 -15.58
CA SER A 2 -41.17 1.61 -15.35
C SER A 2 -40.35 2.79 -14.84
N ALA A 3 -39.97 2.70 -13.57
CA ALA A 3 -39.24 3.67 -12.79
C ALA A 3 -37.76 3.24 -12.73
N GLU A 4 -36.92 3.83 -13.58
CA GLU A 4 -35.47 3.58 -13.57
C GLU A 4 -34.69 4.80 -14.09
N ASP A 5 -34.77 5.94 -13.38
CA ASP A 5 -33.85 7.07 -13.59
C ASP A 5 -33.35 7.59 -12.25
N THR A 6 -32.71 6.72 -11.47
CA THR A 6 -31.98 7.13 -10.27
C THR A 6 -30.72 6.27 -10.19
N ILE A 7 -29.58 6.91 -9.87
CA ILE A 7 -28.23 6.38 -9.69
C ILE A 7 -27.34 6.53 -10.93
N LEU A 8 -26.74 7.72 -11.11
CA LEU A 8 -25.47 7.84 -11.85
C LEU A 8 -24.65 9.11 -11.52
N ASN A 9 -24.80 9.72 -10.33
CA ASN A 9 -24.13 11.00 -10.04
C ASN A 9 -23.43 11.13 -8.67
N ILE A 10 -22.87 10.04 -8.12
CA ILE A 10 -22.18 10.07 -6.80
C ILE A 10 -20.74 9.48 -6.86
N LYS A 11 -20.06 9.39 -8.01
CA LYS A 11 -18.70 8.81 -8.06
C LYS A 11 -17.53 9.73 -8.45
N GLU A 12 -17.72 11.05 -8.60
CA GLU A 12 -16.63 11.94 -9.05
C GLU A 12 -16.35 13.16 -8.14
N LYS A 13 -16.61 13.08 -6.83
CA LYS A 13 -16.40 14.24 -5.93
C LYS A 13 -15.46 14.08 -4.73
N GLU A 14 -14.71 12.99 -4.63
CA GLU A 14 -13.61 12.86 -3.66
C GLU A 14 -12.22 12.90 -4.35
N TYR A 15 -12.12 13.61 -5.47
CA TYR A 15 -10.85 13.88 -6.15
C TYR A 15 -10.68 15.40 -6.29
N SER A 16 -10.39 16.08 -5.18
CA SER A 16 -9.62 17.34 -5.11
C SER A 16 -9.88 18.08 -3.80
N LYS A 17 -9.15 17.75 -2.73
CA LYS A 17 -8.55 18.77 -1.85
C LYS A 17 -7.54 18.14 -0.89
N ASN A 18 -6.25 18.32 -1.16
CA ASN A 18 -5.38 19.04 -0.23
C ASN A 18 -4.01 19.29 -0.85
N LYS A 19 -3.80 20.55 -1.23
CA LYS A 19 -2.47 21.15 -1.35
C LYS A 19 -1.90 21.34 0.06
N GLY A 20 -0.64 20.91 0.24
CA GLY A 20 0.37 21.53 1.11
C GLY A 20 0.03 21.74 2.59
N GLY A 21 0.77 21.06 3.46
CA GLY A 21 0.86 21.40 4.88
C GLY A 21 1.83 20.47 5.59
N GLU A 22 3.00 20.98 5.97
CA GLU A 22 3.72 20.49 7.13
C GLU A 22 2.78 20.70 8.34
N GLY A 23 2.37 19.61 8.98
CA GLY A 23 1.43 19.69 10.08
C GLY A 23 1.21 18.30 10.65
N GLU A 24 1.54 18.18 11.93
CA GLU A 24 1.39 17.01 12.80
C GLU A 24 0.14 16.19 12.45
N THR A 25 0.33 15.05 11.80
CA THR A 25 -0.73 14.12 11.47
C THR A 25 -1.01 13.22 12.67
N SER A 26 -2.22 13.32 13.21
CA SER A 26 -2.76 12.35 14.17
C SER A 26 -2.53 10.92 13.65
N PRO A 27 -2.25 9.94 14.53
CA PRO A 27 -2.06 8.56 14.11
C PRO A 27 -3.30 8.08 13.36
N LEU A 28 -3.11 7.67 12.10
CA LEU A 28 -4.18 7.12 11.29
C LEU A 28 -4.44 5.68 11.74
N SER A 29 -5.71 5.29 11.85
CA SER A 29 -6.07 3.89 12.14
C SER A 29 -5.79 2.96 10.96
N GLU A 30 -5.79 3.50 9.73
CA GLU A 30 -5.59 2.76 8.49
C GLU A 30 -4.71 3.55 7.51
N PRO A 31 -3.89 2.88 6.70
CA PRO A 31 -3.09 3.52 5.66
C PRO A 31 -4.00 4.10 4.57
N VAL A 32 -3.76 5.34 4.18
CA VAL A 32 -4.55 6.06 3.18
C VAL A 32 -3.83 5.97 1.82
N LEU A 33 -4.55 5.54 0.80
CA LEU A 33 -4.08 5.56 -0.59
C LEU A 33 -4.25 6.98 -1.14
N GLU A 34 -3.14 7.70 -1.35
CA GLU A 34 -3.17 9.09 -1.82
C GLU A 34 -3.31 9.15 -3.36
N THR A 35 -2.52 8.35 -4.09
CA THR A 35 -2.57 8.31 -5.56
C THR A 35 -2.23 6.91 -6.07
N VAL A 36 -2.79 6.53 -7.23
CA VAL A 36 -2.42 5.34 -8.01
C VAL A 36 -2.28 5.77 -9.46
N ASP A 37 -1.21 5.33 -10.11
CA ASP A 37 -1.00 5.52 -11.55
C ASP A 37 -2.01 4.70 -12.36
N ASP A 38 -2.38 5.10 -13.58
CA ASP A 38 -3.42 4.43 -14.40
C ASP A 38 -3.07 2.95 -14.68
N ASP A 39 -1.78 2.64 -14.70
CA ASP A 39 -1.26 1.27 -14.84
C ASP A 39 -1.12 0.52 -13.50
N ALA A 40 -1.57 1.07 -12.36
CA ALA A 40 -1.41 0.58 -10.99
C ALA A 40 0.00 0.09 -10.60
N ARG A 41 1.02 0.48 -11.37
CA ARG A 41 2.44 0.12 -11.14
C ARG A 41 3.07 0.95 -10.05
N VAL A 42 2.50 2.11 -9.76
CA VAL A 42 2.99 3.05 -8.77
C VAL A 42 1.81 3.53 -7.95
N ALA A 43 1.96 3.50 -6.62
CA ALA A 43 1.01 4.08 -5.70
C ALA A 43 1.73 4.99 -4.70
N GLN A 44 1.06 6.00 -4.18
CA GLN A 44 1.52 6.76 -3.02
C GLN A 44 0.55 6.52 -1.88
N ILE A 45 1.11 6.21 -0.71
CA ILE A 45 0.35 5.96 0.51
C ILE A 45 0.81 6.91 1.62
N LEU A 46 -0.12 7.34 2.45
CA LEU A 46 0.15 7.90 3.77
C LEU A 46 -0.05 6.78 4.78
N PHE A 47 1.01 6.35 5.43
CA PHE A 47 0.98 5.22 6.34
C PHE A 47 0.58 5.66 7.76
N VAL A 48 0.25 4.69 8.61
CA VAL A 48 -0.28 4.91 9.97
C VAL A 48 0.67 5.68 10.90
N ASP A 49 1.97 5.67 10.58
CA ASP A 49 3.03 6.45 11.24
C ASP A 49 3.04 7.94 10.81
N GLY A 50 2.10 8.36 9.97
CA GLY A 50 2.02 9.70 9.40
C GLY A 50 3.03 9.96 8.27
N ARG A 51 3.77 8.95 7.81
CA ARG A 51 4.80 9.09 6.77
C ARG A 51 4.29 8.66 5.41
N ARG A 52 4.78 9.33 4.37
CA ARG A 52 4.38 9.05 2.98
C ARG A 52 5.36 8.11 2.31
N TYR A 53 4.83 7.06 1.69
CA TYR A 53 5.64 6.11 0.93
C TYR A 53 5.13 6.00 -0.49
N LYS A 54 6.07 5.92 -1.43
CA LYS A 54 5.81 5.55 -2.80
C LYS A 54 6.01 4.04 -2.94
N LEU A 55 4.96 3.35 -3.35
CA LEU A 55 4.99 1.93 -3.70
C LEU A 55 5.26 1.77 -5.19
N GLN A 56 6.16 0.87 -5.56
CA GLN A 56 6.47 0.53 -6.94
C GLN A 56 6.36 -0.98 -7.17
N HIS A 57 5.51 -1.37 -8.10
CA HIS A 57 5.23 -2.77 -8.38
C HIS A 57 6.45 -3.40 -9.06
N PRO A 58 6.98 -4.54 -8.55
CA PRO A 58 8.22 -5.13 -9.05
C PRO A 58 8.04 -5.88 -10.39
N GLY A 59 6.83 -5.92 -10.92
CA GLY A 59 6.42 -6.66 -12.11
C GLY A 59 5.91 -8.07 -11.77
N ASN A 60 5.00 -8.58 -12.61
CA ASN A 60 4.20 -9.79 -12.31
C ASN A 60 5.05 -11.03 -12.01
N ARG A 61 6.14 -11.23 -12.76
CA ARG A 61 7.05 -12.38 -12.55
C ARG A 61 7.75 -12.32 -11.19
N LYS A 62 8.21 -11.15 -10.75
CA LYS A 62 8.86 -10.98 -9.44
C LYS A 62 7.83 -11.09 -8.32
N ALA A 63 6.68 -10.43 -8.47
CA ALA A 63 5.59 -10.50 -7.50
C ALA A 63 5.09 -11.93 -7.27
N LEU A 64 4.88 -12.70 -8.36
CA LEU A 64 4.50 -14.12 -8.27
C LEU A 64 5.58 -14.94 -7.57
N ARG A 65 6.85 -14.75 -7.95
CA ARG A 65 7.98 -15.47 -7.34
C ARG A 65 8.09 -15.19 -5.85
N TRP A 66 7.97 -13.93 -5.43
CA TRP A 66 8.05 -13.59 -4.00
C TRP A 66 6.93 -14.22 -3.20
N ARG A 67 5.70 -14.22 -3.75
CA ARG A 67 4.55 -14.90 -3.12
C ARG A 67 4.76 -16.41 -3.00
N GLN A 68 5.28 -17.06 -4.05
CA GLN A 68 5.59 -18.48 -4.01
C GLN A 68 6.72 -18.80 -3.01
N GLU A 69 7.78 -18.00 -2.99
CA GLU A 69 8.91 -18.15 -2.05
C GLU A 69 8.51 -17.85 -0.60
N SER A 70 7.45 -17.06 -0.39
CA SER A 70 6.87 -16.82 0.93
C SER A 70 5.88 -17.89 1.36
N ILE A 71 5.58 -18.89 0.52
CA ILE A 71 4.74 -20.05 0.90
C ILE A 71 5.68 -21.24 1.14
N SER A 72 5.92 -21.58 2.40
CA SER A 72 6.63 -22.79 2.79
C SER A 72 5.63 -23.91 3.06
N LEU A 73 5.83 -25.07 2.43
CA LEU A 73 4.97 -26.25 2.63
C LEU A 73 5.13 -26.85 4.04
N THR A 74 6.23 -26.55 4.73
CA THR A 74 6.55 -27.10 6.06
C THR A 74 6.34 -26.09 7.18
N GLU A 75 6.56 -24.80 6.93
CA GLU A 75 6.55 -23.74 7.96
C GLU A 75 5.39 -22.74 7.78
N GLY A 76 4.57 -22.88 6.75
CA GLY A 76 3.49 -21.94 6.43
C GLY A 76 3.98 -20.69 5.69
N LEU A 77 3.28 -19.57 5.84
CA LEU A 77 3.60 -18.34 5.12
C LEU A 77 4.82 -17.65 5.77
N SER A 78 5.99 -17.67 5.13
CA SER A 78 7.18 -16.87 5.51
C SER A 78 6.96 -15.39 5.15
N GLN A 79 6.16 -14.72 5.98
CA GLN A 79 5.76 -13.31 5.84
C GLN A 79 6.94 -12.35 5.98
N ASP A 80 7.94 -12.71 6.77
CA ASP A 80 9.21 -12.01 6.95
C ASP A 80 9.95 -11.82 5.60
N LYS A 81 10.16 -12.91 4.85
CA LYS A 81 10.85 -12.88 3.56
C LYS A 81 10.09 -12.08 2.50
N LEU A 82 8.76 -12.04 2.61
CA LEU A 82 7.92 -11.23 1.73
C LEU A 82 8.12 -9.74 2.03
N LEU A 83 8.03 -9.36 3.32
CA LEU A 83 8.18 -7.99 3.75
C LEU A 83 9.58 -7.43 3.48
N ASP A 84 10.64 -8.21 3.71
CA ASP A 84 12.01 -7.78 3.38
C ASP A 84 12.17 -7.42 1.90
N LYS A 85 11.64 -8.26 1.01
CA LYS A 85 11.68 -7.99 -0.43
C LYS A 85 10.80 -6.79 -0.79
N PHE A 86 9.62 -6.72 -0.20
CA PHE A 86 8.69 -5.63 -0.41
C PHE A 86 9.30 -4.28 -0.01
N PHE A 87 9.85 -4.17 1.20
CA PHE A 87 10.54 -2.97 1.67
C PHE A 87 11.71 -2.58 0.77
N LYS A 88 12.58 -3.55 0.45
CA LYS A 88 13.79 -3.28 -0.33
C LYS A 88 13.52 -2.80 -1.75
N PHE A 89 12.52 -3.38 -2.43
CA PHE A 89 12.33 -3.21 -3.86
C PHE A 89 11.07 -2.46 -4.24
N SER A 90 10.06 -2.44 -3.37
CA SER A 90 8.75 -1.88 -3.66
C SER A 90 8.41 -0.67 -2.82
N VAL A 91 9.06 -0.43 -1.69
CA VAL A 91 8.80 0.77 -0.86
C VAL A 91 9.91 1.79 -1.06
N LYS A 92 9.53 3.04 -1.31
CA LYS A 92 10.43 4.19 -1.34
C LYS A 92 9.87 5.30 -0.47
N PRO A 93 10.68 5.89 0.42
CA PRO A 93 10.21 7.01 1.23
C PRO A 93 9.91 8.23 0.35
N SER A 94 8.86 8.98 0.71
CA SER A 94 8.43 10.17 0.00
C SER A 94 8.39 11.35 0.98
N GLY A 95 9.28 12.32 0.81
CA GLY A 95 9.38 13.47 1.71
C GLY A 95 10.05 13.17 3.06
N HIS A 96 10.69 12.02 3.22
CA HIS A 96 11.53 11.68 4.39
C HIS A 96 12.68 10.73 3.99
N THR A 97 13.59 10.45 4.92
CA THR A 97 14.75 9.57 4.70
C THR A 97 14.61 8.19 5.36
N PHE A 98 13.57 8.00 6.17
CA PHE A 98 13.35 6.72 6.83
C PHE A 98 12.98 5.61 5.85
N GLU A 99 13.77 4.54 5.85
CA GLU A 99 13.49 3.33 5.09
C GLU A 99 12.86 2.28 6.02
N PRO A 100 11.64 1.82 5.73
CA PRO A 100 11.00 0.82 6.57
C PRO A 100 11.68 -0.53 6.36
N THR A 101 11.98 -1.22 7.46
CA THR A 101 12.46 -2.60 7.50
C THR A 101 11.73 -3.33 8.62
N LEU A 102 11.72 -4.67 8.63
CA LEU A 102 11.10 -5.44 9.71
C LEU A 102 11.65 -5.08 11.10
N ASP A 103 12.94 -4.72 11.17
CA ASP A 103 13.61 -4.33 12.41
C ASP A 103 13.35 -2.87 12.82
N ALA A 104 12.95 -2.02 11.87
CA ALA A 104 12.81 -0.57 12.09
C ALA A 104 11.35 -0.11 12.29
N ILE A 105 10.38 -0.93 11.88
CA ILE A 105 8.95 -0.63 12.07
C ILE A 105 8.47 -1.08 13.44
N GLU A 106 7.44 -0.41 13.95
CA GLU A 106 6.79 -0.83 15.20
C GLU A 106 6.04 -2.17 15.01
N PRO A 107 5.94 -3.02 16.05
CA PRO A 107 5.31 -4.33 15.96
C PRO A 107 3.84 -4.31 15.48
N ASN A 108 3.07 -3.29 15.89
CA ASN A 108 1.71 -3.02 15.44
C ASN A 108 1.60 -2.69 13.94
N HIS A 109 2.67 -2.15 13.33
CA HIS A 109 2.69 -1.77 11.92
C HIS A 109 3.01 -2.96 10.99
N VAL A 110 3.53 -4.06 11.53
CA VAL A 110 3.91 -5.26 10.75
C VAL A 110 2.70 -5.82 10.00
N GLU A 111 1.56 -6.00 10.68
CA GLU A 111 0.34 -6.55 10.07
C GLU A 111 -0.22 -5.62 8.99
N VAL A 112 -0.18 -4.31 9.23
CA VAL A 112 -0.63 -3.30 8.25
C VAL A 112 0.23 -3.34 6.99
N TRP A 113 1.57 -3.38 7.15
CA TRP A 113 2.49 -3.52 6.03
C TRP A 113 2.28 -4.81 5.26
N LEU A 114 2.04 -5.92 5.95
CA LEU A 114 1.76 -7.20 5.33
C LEU A 114 0.46 -7.17 4.52
N HIS A 115 -0.57 -6.52 5.04
CA HIS A 115 -1.83 -6.35 4.34
C HIS A 115 -1.65 -5.53 3.04
N ILE A 116 -0.94 -4.40 3.12
CA ILE A 116 -0.60 -3.57 1.96
C ILE A 116 0.21 -4.37 0.94
N ALA A 117 1.25 -5.08 1.37
CA ALA A 117 2.11 -5.86 0.48
C ALA A 117 1.31 -6.91 -0.29
N ASN A 118 0.41 -7.62 0.38
CA ASN A 118 -0.44 -8.62 -0.25
C ASN A 118 -1.40 -8.01 -1.27
N ARG A 119 -2.07 -6.91 -0.94
CA ARG A 119 -2.98 -6.21 -1.85
C ARG A 119 -2.24 -5.65 -3.06
N PHE A 120 -1.13 -4.95 -2.83
CA PHE A 120 -0.35 -4.33 -3.91
C PHE A 120 0.23 -5.36 -4.88
N LEU A 121 0.81 -6.46 -4.38
CA LEU A 121 1.39 -7.51 -5.23
C LEU A 121 0.33 -8.34 -5.98
N LYS A 122 -0.95 -8.24 -5.59
CA LYS A 122 -2.09 -8.86 -6.27
C LYS A 122 -2.84 -7.91 -7.21
N TRP A 123 -2.48 -6.63 -7.25
CA TRP A 123 -3.25 -5.58 -7.95
C TRP A 123 -4.64 -5.33 -7.34
N GLU A 124 -4.79 -5.60 -6.04
CA GLU A 124 -6.04 -5.43 -5.30
C GLU A 124 -5.97 -4.17 -4.40
N LEU A 125 -5.35 -3.09 -4.87
CA LEU A 125 -5.26 -1.84 -4.09
C LEU A 125 -6.56 -1.02 -4.08
N GLU A 126 -7.56 -1.40 -4.87
CA GLU A 126 -8.94 -0.87 -4.81
C GLU A 126 -9.73 -1.44 -3.64
#